data_AF-A0A812X3X1-F1
#
_entry.id   AF-A0A812X3X1-F1
#
_cell.length_a   1.000
_cell.length_b   1.000
_cell.length_c   1.000
_cell.angle_alpha   90.00
_cell.angle_beta   90.00
_cell.angle_gamma   90.00
#
_symmetry.space_group_name_H-M   'P 1'
#
loop_
_entity.id
_entity.type
_entity.pdbx_description
1 polymer ?
#
loop_
_entity_poly.entity_id
_entity_poly.type
_entity_poly.pdbx_seq_one_letter_code
_entity_poly.pdbx_strand_id
1 'polypeptide(L)'
;VTSMASSARAFLLAYVAIYTVYEGEDYPAFHRGATFSFDWMWPILLRNLLATWIICGFWDWFLYLSPLKESLRRFKMNPKYPPMSQLRHDALATTLATVCGTVVEILLCHFWATGALPMHRTLSAAPVQSLVFTLTVTHWRIPHFYLMHRALHPWRTTTIPDFGKFLYRHVHAQHHKSYLPTAFSGTNMHP
;
A
#
# COMPACT_ATOMS: atom_id res chain seq x y z
N VAL A 1 13.89 -2.53 13.20
CA VAL A 1 14.10 -3.22 11.91
C VAL A 1 14.74 -2.21 10.96
N THR A 2 15.88 -2.53 10.35
CA THR A 2 16.56 -1.60 9.42
C THR A 2 15.73 -1.42 8.14
N SER A 3 15.90 -0.30 7.44
CA SER A 3 15.21 -0.01 6.17
C SER A 3 15.38 -1.15 5.16
N MET A 4 16.58 -1.72 5.05
CA MET A 4 16.88 -2.88 4.19
C MET A 4 16.07 -4.13 4.55
N ALA A 5 15.92 -4.45 5.85
CA ALA A 5 15.12 -5.60 6.27
C ALA A 5 13.62 -5.39 5.97
N SER A 6 13.14 -4.14 6.03
CA SER A 6 11.78 -3.81 5.59
C SER A 6 11.61 -3.96 4.08
N SER A 7 12.60 -3.54 3.28
CA SER A 7 12.66 -3.76 1.83
C SER A 7 12.60 -5.24 1.47
N ALA A 8 13.49 -6.03 2.05
CA ALA A 8 13.56 -7.46 1.80
C ALA A 8 12.24 -8.15 2.15
N ARG A 9 11.62 -7.82 3.30
CA ARG A 9 10.31 -8.34 3.67
C ARG A 9 9.23 -7.98 2.64
N ALA A 10 9.15 -6.73 2.21
CA ALA A 10 8.15 -6.29 1.23
C ALA A 10 8.34 -7.00 -0.11
N PHE A 11 9.60 -7.12 -0.57
CA PHE A 11 9.94 -7.85 -1.78
C PHE A 11 9.55 -9.33 -1.67
N LEU A 12 9.90 -10.00 -0.57
CA LEU A 12 9.57 -11.42 -0.37
C LEU A 12 8.07 -11.67 -0.32
N LEU A 13 7.30 -10.79 0.33
CA LEU A 13 5.84 -10.89 0.33
C LEU A 13 5.26 -10.78 -1.09
N ALA A 14 5.75 -9.84 -1.89
CA ALA A 14 5.34 -9.70 -3.29
C ALA A 14 5.76 -10.92 -4.12
N TYR A 15 6.98 -11.41 -3.94
CA TYR A 15 7.51 -12.58 -4.63
C TYR A 15 6.67 -13.83 -4.33
N VAL A 16 6.37 -14.08 -3.04
CA VAL A 16 5.48 -15.16 -2.62
C VAL A 16 4.09 -14.98 -3.23
N ALA A 17 3.51 -13.77 -3.15
CA ALA A 17 2.20 -13.50 -3.75
C ALA A 17 2.14 -13.76 -5.26
N ILE A 18 3.24 -13.60 -6.00
CA ILE A 18 3.28 -13.87 -7.45
C ILE A 18 3.50 -15.35 -7.73
N TYR A 19 4.46 -16.00 -7.07
CA TYR A 19 4.91 -17.35 -7.44
C TYR A 19 4.30 -18.48 -6.62
N THR A 20 3.60 -18.20 -5.52
CA THR A 20 2.93 -19.24 -4.73
C THR A 20 1.41 -19.17 -4.78
N VAL A 21 0.83 -17.99 -5.01
CA VAL A 21 -0.63 -17.84 -5.15
C VAL A 21 -1.09 -18.21 -6.55
N TYR A 22 -0.24 -18.01 -7.55
CA TYR A 22 -0.50 -18.38 -8.94
C TYR A 22 0.30 -19.65 -9.26
N GLU A 23 -0.34 -20.62 -9.89
CA GLU A 23 0.32 -21.84 -10.33
C GLU A 23 1.13 -21.55 -11.60
N GLY A 24 2.42 -21.92 -11.59
CA GLY A 24 3.28 -21.78 -12.77
C GLY A 24 3.37 -20.34 -13.31
N GLU A 25 2.94 -20.15 -14.56
CA GLU A 25 2.96 -18.85 -15.24
C GLU A 25 1.58 -18.14 -15.27
N ASP A 26 0.65 -18.52 -14.38
CA ASP A 26 -0.71 -17.97 -14.38
C ASP A 26 -0.84 -16.54 -13.85
N TYR A 27 0.25 -15.96 -13.34
CA TYR A 27 0.25 -14.57 -12.92
C TYR A 27 -0.08 -13.66 -14.11
N PRO A 28 -1.08 -12.75 -14.02
CA PRO A 28 -1.58 -12.05 -15.19
C PRO A 28 -0.54 -11.23 -15.96
N ALA A 29 0.52 -10.75 -15.29
CA ALA A 29 1.61 -10.01 -15.95
C ALA A 29 2.38 -10.83 -16.99
N PHE A 30 2.29 -12.17 -16.97
CA PHE A 30 3.08 -13.01 -17.86
C PHE A 30 2.42 -13.25 -19.22
N HIS A 31 1.08 -13.27 -19.27
CA HIS A 31 0.33 -13.54 -20.51
C HIS A 31 -1.06 -12.89 -20.50
N ARG A 32 -1.92 -13.30 -19.55
CA ARG A 32 -3.37 -12.98 -19.54
C ARG A 32 -3.68 -11.48 -19.48
N GLY A 33 -2.78 -10.69 -18.90
CA GLY A 33 -2.91 -9.24 -18.77
C GLY A 33 -2.87 -8.50 -20.11
N ALA A 34 -2.50 -9.15 -21.22
CA ALA A 34 -2.43 -8.50 -22.54
C ALA A 34 -3.78 -7.90 -22.98
N THR A 35 -4.90 -8.45 -22.50
CA THR A 35 -6.24 -7.90 -22.70
C THR A 35 -6.92 -7.67 -21.36
N PHE A 36 -7.64 -6.55 -21.22
CA PHE A 36 -8.47 -6.32 -20.04
C PHE A 36 -9.63 -7.29 -20.05
N SER A 37 -9.69 -8.16 -19.05
CA SER A 37 -10.80 -9.06 -18.85
C SER A 37 -11.04 -9.28 -17.35
N PHE A 38 -12.32 -9.34 -16.97
CA PHE A 38 -12.72 -9.37 -15.56
C PHE A 38 -12.19 -10.63 -14.85
N ASP A 39 -12.11 -11.75 -15.56
CA ASP A 39 -11.68 -13.07 -15.09
C ASP A 39 -10.33 -13.08 -14.33
N TRP A 40 -9.37 -12.27 -14.76
CA TRP A 40 -8.07 -12.14 -14.08
C TRP A 40 -7.94 -10.89 -13.21
N MET A 41 -8.76 -9.87 -13.44
CA MET A 41 -8.77 -8.63 -12.65
C MET A 41 -9.42 -8.83 -11.27
N TRP A 42 -10.56 -9.52 -11.20
CA TRP A 42 -11.31 -9.68 -9.94
C TRP A 42 -10.56 -10.51 -8.89
N PRO A 43 -9.78 -11.57 -9.22
CA PRO A 43 -9.00 -12.29 -8.22
C PRO A 43 -7.92 -11.41 -7.58
N ILE A 44 -7.29 -10.50 -8.35
CA ILE A 44 -6.33 -9.53 -7.79
C ILE A 44 -7.04 -8.61 -6.79
N LEU A 45 -8.19 -8.07 -7.17
CA LEU A 45 -9.00 -7.23 -6.30
C LEU A 45 -9.38 -7.95 -5.00
N LEU A 46 -9.89 -9.18 -5.11
CA LEU A 46 -10.29 -9.97 -3.94
C LEU A 46 -9.07 -10.27 -3.06
N ARG A 47 -7.96 -10.71 -3.64
CA ARG A 47 -6.71 -11.01 -2.91
C ARG A 47 -6.22 -9.79 -2.13
N ASN A 48 -6.18 -8.62 -2.77
CA ASN A 48 -5.71 -7.39 -2.13
C ASN A 48 -6.66 -6.95 -1.02
N LEU A 49 -7.98 -6.98 -1.24
CA LEU A 49 -8.97 -6.66 -0.21
C LEU A 49 -8.88 -7.62 0.99
N LEU A 50 -8.83 -8.93 0.75
CA LEU A 50 -8.70 -9.93 1.80
C LEU A 50 -7.40 -9.75 2.57
N ALA A 51 -6.26 -9.59 1.89
CA ALA A 51 -4.98 -9.38 2.55
C ALA A 51 -4.98 -8.12 3.43
N THR A 52 -5.47 -6.99 2.91
CA THR A 52 -5.59 -5.75 3.67
C THR A 52 -6.47 -5.93 4.90
N TRP A 53 -7.66 -6.51 4.74
CA TRP A 53 -8.62 -6.67 5.82
C TRP A 53 -8.18 -7.71 6.86
N ILE A 54 -7.53 -8.79 6.43
CA ILE A 54 -6.95 -9.78 7.36
C ILE A 54 -5.84 -9.12 8.17
N ILE A 55 -4.90 -8.44 7.52
CA ILE A 55 -3.74 -7.85 8.23
C ILE A 55 -4.18 -6.67 9.10
N CYS A 56 -4.82 -5.66 8.51
CA CYS A 56 -5.21 -4.46 9.25
C CYS A 56 -6.33 -4.75 10.24
N GLY A 57 -7.34 -5.53 9.83
CA GLY A 57 -8.45 -5.91 10.69
C GLY A 57 -8.02 -6.79 11.86
N PHE A 58 -7.07 -7.71 11.66
CA PHE A 58 -6.48 -8.47 12.77
C PHE A 58 -5.80 -7.55 13.78
N TRP A 59 -4.94 -6.63 13.32
CA TRP A 59 -4.22 -5.73 14.23
C TRP A 59 -5.15 -4.76 14.95
N ASP A 60 -6.14 -4.18 14.27
CA ASP A 60 -7.11 -3.29 14.91
C ASP A 60 -8.02 -4.06 15.88
N TRP A 61 -8.44 -5.28 15.53
CA TRP A 61 -9.16 -6.13 16.46
C TRP A 61 -8.30 -6.43 17.68
N PHE A 62 -7.08 -6.95 17.49
CA PHE A 62 -6.17 -7.34 18.56
C PHE A 62 -5.87 -6.18 19.50
N LEU A 63 -5.55 -5.00 18.96
CA LEU A 63 -5.13 -3.83 19.74
C LEU A 63 -6.29 -3.04 20.35
N TYR A 64 -7.48 -3.02 19.73
CA TYR A 64 -8.54 -2.06 20.10
C TYR A 64 -9.89 -2.69 20.44
N LEU A 65 -10.19 -3.89 19.96
CA LEU A 65 -11.51 -4.53 20.10
C LEU A 65 -11.47 -5.85 20.90
N SER A 66 -10.31 -6.49 21.01
CA SER A 66 -10.16 -7.77 21.70
C SER A 66 -10.16 -7.60 23.22
N PRO A 67 -10.48 -8.66 23.99
CA PRO A 67 -10.35 -8.65 25.45
C PRO A 67 -8.92 -8.37 25.94
N LEU A 68 -7.90 -8.61 25.09
CA LEU A 68 -6.50 -8.38 25.42
C LEU A 68 -6.12 -6.90 25.45
N LYS A 69 -6.98 -6.02 24.92
CA LYS A 69 -6.79 -4.57 24.91
C LYS A 69 -6.39 -4.00 26.27
N GLU A 70 -7.05 -4.42 27.36
CA GLU A 70 -6.74 -3.89 28.69
C GLU A 70 -5.32 -4.28 29.15
N SER A 71 -4.91 -5.52 28.88
CA SER A 71 -3.55 -6.00 29.14
C SER A 71 -2.50 -5.29 28.27
N LEU A 72 -2.87 -4.90 27.05
CA LEU A 72 -2.00 -4.20 26.09
C LEU A 72 -1.91 -2.68 26.35
N ARG A 73 -2.81 -2.11 27.15
CA ARG A 73 -2.88 -0.67 27.43
C ARG A 73 -1.56 -0.09 27.93
N ARG A 74 -0.80 -0.85 28.72
CA ARG A 74 0.51 -0.45 29.27
C ARG A 74 1.61 -0.28 28.21
N PHE A 75 1.45 -0.87 27.03
CA PHE A 75 2.42 -0.80 25.94
C PHE A 75 2.09 0.29 24.92
N LYS A 76 0.93 0.95 25.03
CA LYS A 76 0.56 2.04 24.12
C LYS A 76 1.34 3.31 24.45
N MET A 77 1.91 3.91 23.41
CA MET A 77 2.53 5.25 23.48
C MET A 77 1.48 6.36 23.68
N ASN A 78 0.30 6.19 23.08
CA ASN A 78 -0.84 7.09 23.27
C ASN A 78 -1.92 6.40 24.12
N PRO A 79 -2.25 6.91 25.32
CA PRO A 79 -3.23 6.28 26.20
C PRO A 79 -4.66 6.36 25.66
N LYS A 80 -4.95 7.27 24.71
CA LYS A 80 -6.28 7.43 24.12
C LYS A 80 -6.54 6.33 23.07
N TYR A 81 -7.74 5.76 23.11
CA TYR A 81 -8.21 4.81 22.11
C TYR A 81 -8.97 5.53 20.99
N PRO A 82 -8.83 5.08 19.74
CA PRO A 82 -9.60 5.63 18.63
C PRO A 82 -11.09 5.40 18.87
N PRO A 83 -11.95 6.41 18.68
CA PRO A 83 -13.38 6.20 18.71
C PRO A 83 -13.80 5.32 17.53
N MET A 84 -14.93 4.62 17.66
CA MET A 84 -15.43 3.72 16.62
C MET A 84 -15.71 4.44 15.29
N SER A 85 -16.08 5.73 15.33
CA SER A 85 -16.25 6.55 14.14
C SER A 85 -14.96 6.69 13.34
N GLN A 86 -13.81 6.84 14.01
CA GLN A 86 -12.51 6.88 13.36
C GLN A 86 -12.12 5.51 12.82
N LEU A 87 -12.31 4.42 13.58
CA LEU A 87 -12.02 3.07 13.08
C LEU A 87 -12.80 2.74 11.78
N ARG A 88 -14.08 3.12 11.72
CA ARG A 88 -14.90 2.95 10.51
C ARG A 88 -14.41 3.82 9.36
N HIS A 89 -14.08 5.07 9.64
CA HIS A 89 -13.49 5.97 8.66
C HIS A 89 -12.20 5.41 8.08
N ASP A 90 -11.32 4.93 8.96
CA ASP A 90 -10.02 4.39 8.60
C ASP A 90 -10.19 3.15 7.72
N ALA A 91 -11.04 2.20 8.13
CA ALA A 91 -11.32 0.99 7.36
C ALA A 91 -11.90 1.28 5.96
N LEU A 92 -12.81 2.25 5.84
CA LEU A 92 -13.36 2.67 4.55
C LEU A 92 -12.30 3.32 3.66
N ALA A 93 -11.50 4.23 4.22
CA ALA A 93 -10.43 4.89 3.48
C ALA A 93 -9.36 3.88 3.02
N THR A 94 -8.97 2.90 3.85
CA THR A 94 -8.02 1.83 3.47
C THR A 94 -8.61 0.88 2.44
N THR A 95 -9.92 0.65 2.47
CA THR A 95 -10.59 -0.16 1.45
C THR A 95 -10.49 0.54 0.09
N LEU A 96 -10.80 1.83 0.04
CA LEU A 96 -10.63 2.63 -1.19
C LEU A 96 -9.16 2.68 -1.63
N ALA A 97 -8.23 2.82 -0.69
CA ALA A 97 -6.79 2.73 -0.92
C ALA A 97 -6.40 1.47 -1.68
N THR A 98 -6.92 0.34 -1.20
CA THR A 98 -6.63 -0.99 -1.70
C THR A 98 -7.21 -1.18 -3.10
N VAL A 99 -8.39 -0.60 -3.38
CA VAL A 99 -8.96 -0.57 -4.73
C VAL A 99 -8.06 0.24 -5.67
N CYS A 100 -7.61 1.43 -5.27
CA CYS A 100 -6.69 2.24 -6.08
C CYS A 100 -5.36 1.51 -6.34
N GLY A 101 -4.78 0.87 -5.31
CA GLY A 101 -3.57 0.05 -5.45
C GLY A 101 -3.78 -1.15 -6.39
N THR A 102 -4.95 -1.77 -6.34
CA THR A 102 -5.34 -2.86 -7.25
C THR A 102 -5.41 -2.39 -8.69
N VAL A 103 -5.98 -1.20 -8.95
CA VAL A 103 -6.00 -0.62 -10.30
C VAL A 103 -4.58 -0.42 -10.83
N VAL A 104 -3.67 0.09 -9.99
CA VAL A 104 -2.26 0.25 -10.38
C VAL A 104 -1.63 -1.11 -10.70
N GLU A 105 -1.88 -2.14 -9.89
CA GLU A 105 -1.38 -3.50 -10.16
C GLU A 105 -1.93 -4.07 -11.48
N ILE A 106 -3.24 -3.92 -11.74
CA ILE A 106 -3.88 -4.35 -13.00
C ILE A 106 -3.23 -3.66 -14.21
N LEU A 107 -2.99 -2.35 -14.12
CA LEU A 107 -2.34 -1.59 -15.20
C LEU A 107 -0.89 -2.03 -15.42
N LEU A 108 -0.14 -2.28 -14.35
CA LEU A 108 1.23 -2.79 -14.44
C LEU A 108 1.27 -4.19 -15.07
N CYS A 109 0.37 -5.09 -14.64
CA CYS A 109 0.22 -6.41 -15.26
C CYS A 109 -0.07 -6.29 -16.77
N HIS A 110 -0.96 -5.37 -17.16
CA HIS A 110 -1.25 -5.13 -18.57
C HIS A 110 -0.03 -4.63 -19.34
N PHE A 111 0.70 -3.64 -18.81
CA PHE A 111 1.89 -3.10 -19.47
C PHE A 111 3.03 -4.12 -19.56
N TRP A 112 3.22 -4.99 -18.56
CA TRP A 112 4.19 -6.07 -18.65
C TRP A 112 3.78 -7.15 -19.64
N ALA A 113 2.51 -7.55 -19.65
CA ALA A 113 2.01 -8.59 -20.55
C ALA A 113 2.00 -8.15 -22.03
N THR A 114 1.78 -6.86 -22.30
CA THR A 114 1.87 -6.28 -23.65
C THR A 114 3.31 -5.97 -24.09
N GLY A 115 4.29 -6.06 -23.18
CA GLY A 115 5.67 -5.65 -23.44
C GLY A 115 5.89 -4.13 -23.47
N ALA A 116 4.88 -3.32 -23.12
CA ALA A 116 5.02 -1.87 -22.97
C ALA A 116 5.98 -1.48 -21.83
N LEU A 117 6.11 -2.34 -20.81
CA LEU A 117 7.15 -2.26 -19.80
C LEU A 117 8.06 -3.50 -19.86
N PRO A 118 9.39 -3.34 -19.71
CA PRO A 118 10.30 -4.47 -19.63
C PRO A 118 10.08 -5.26 -18.33
N MET A 119 10.18 -6.58 -18.42
CA MET A 119 10.02 -7.49 -17.28
C MET A 119 11.05 -8.62 -17.36
N HIS A 120 11.63 -8.98 -16.21
CA HIS A 120 12.44 -10.18 -16.05
C HIS A 120 11.63 -11.26 -15.33
N ARG A 121 11.56 -12.46 -15.92
CA ARG A 121 10.81 -13.61 -15.37
C ARG A 121 11.51 -14.30 -14.21
N THR A 122 12.82 -14.12 -14.08
CA THR A 122 13.60 -14.74 -13.01
C THR A 122 14.56 -13.72 -12.41
N LEU A 123 14.87 -13.88 -11.14
CA LEU A 123 15.84 -13.03 -10.45
C LEU A 123 17.25 -13.19 -11.04
N SER A 124 17.55 -14.37 -11.59
CA SER A 124 18.83 -14.67 -12.24
C SER A 124 19.01 -13.99 -13.59
N ALA A 125 17.94 -13.46 -14.21
CA ALA A 125 18.06 -12.74 -15.48
C ALA A 125 18.73 -11.37 -15.32
N ALA A 126 18.65 -10.77 -14.13
CA ALA A 126 19.31 -9.50 -13.81
C ALA A 126 19.71 -9.47 -12.31
N PRO A 127 20.63 -10.34 -11.86
CA PRO A 127 20.84 -10.62 -10.43
C PRO A 127 21.29 -9.39 -9.64
N VAL A 128 22.12 -8.54 -10.24
CA VAL A 128 22.54 -7.28 -9.61
C VAL A 128 21.36 -6.33 -9.46
N GLN A 129 20.57 -6.15 -10.52
CA GLN A 129 19.39 -5.30 -10.49
C GLN A 129 18.35 -5.81 -9.49
N SER A 130 18.06 -7.11 -9.50
CA SER A 130 17.17 -7.77 -8.54
C SER A 130 17.65 -7.58 -7.10
N LEU A 131 18.95 -7.75 -6.82
CA LEU A 131 19.52 -7.53 -5.50
C LEU A 131 19.37 -6.07 -5.06
N VAL A 132 19.74 -5.12 -5.92
CA VAL A 132 19.62 -3.68 -5.65
C VAL A 132 18.17 -3.33 -5.32
N PHE A 133 17.21 -3.67 -6.19
CA PHE A 133 15.80 -3.36 -5.93
C PHE A 133 15.27 -4.03 -4.67
N THR A 134 15.64 -5.29 -4.41
CA THR A 134 15.24 -6.04 -3.21
C THR A 134 15.70 -5.35 -1.92
N LEU A 135 16.88 -4.75 -1.92
CA LEU A 135 17.46 -4.10 -0.73
C LEU A 135 17.11 -2.61 -0.62
N THR A 136 16.83 -1.94 -1.74
CA THR A 136 16.68 -0.47 -1.79
C THR A 136 15.28 0.02 -2.08
N VAL A 137 14.28 -0.83 -2.33
CA VAL A 137 12.91 -0.36 -2.65
C VAL A 137 12.34 0.59 -1.60
N THR A 138 12.57 0.37 -0.30
CA THR A 138 12.14 1.32 0.75
C THR A 138 12.96 2.59 0.76
N HIS A 139 14.22 2.56 0.32
CA HIS A 139 15.07 3.74 0.19
C HIS A 139 14.61 4.63 -0.96
N TRP A 140 14.01 4.07 -2.02
CA TRP A 140 13.34 4.84 -3.06
C TRP A 140 11.96 5.34 -2.60
N ARG A 141 11.25 4.53 -1.81
CA ARG A 141 9.93 4.89 -1.27
C ARG A 141 9.97 6.12 -0.37
N ILE A 142 11.00 6.29 0.46
CA ILE A 142 11.05 7.39 1.45
C ILE A 142 11.17 8.78 0.78
N PRO A 143 12.14 9.05 -0.12
CA PRO A 143 12.21 10.31 -0.85
C PRO A 143 10.97 10.54 -1.72
N HIS A 144 10.48 9.51 -2.41
CA HIS A 144 9.25 9.59 -3.19
C HIS A 144 8.06 10.02 -2.31
N PHE A 145 7.90 9.38 -1.14
CA PHE A 145 6.88 9.75 -0.17
C PHE A 145 7.04 11.19 0.29
N TYR A 146 8.26 11.64 0.63
CA TYR A 146 8.52 13.02 1.04
C TYR A 146 8.09 14.03 -0.03
N LEU A 147 8.46 13.81 -1.29
CA LEU A 147 8.12 14.69 -2.39
C LEU A 147 6.60 14.76 -2.62
N MET A 148 5.94 13.60 -2.65
CA MET A 148 4.48 13.52 -2.82
C MET A 148 3.75 14.18 -1.66
N HIS A 149 4.13 13.85 -0.43
CA HIS A 149 3.56 14.42 0.78
C HIS A 149 3.75 15.95 0.83
N ARG A 150 4.96 16.45 0.50
CA ARG A 150 5.22 17.90 0.45
C ARG A 150 4.38 18.60 -0.61
N ALA A 151 4.18 17.97 -1.77
CA ALA A 151 3.37 18.51 -2.86
C ALA A 151 1.89 18.69 -2.46
N LEU A 152 1.41 17.90 -1.51
CA LEU A 152 0.02 17.96 -1.02
C LEU A 152 -0.19 18.99 0.09
N HIS A 153 0.88 19.57 0.63
CA HIS A 153 0.81 20.71 1.53
C HIS A 153 0.86 22.05 0.78
N PRO A 154 0.33 23.15 1.34
CA PRO A 154 0.39 24.46 0.72
C PRO A 154 1.80 24.85 0.27
N TRP A 155 1.93 25.36 -0.95
CA TRP A 155 3.21 25.78 -1.52
C TRP A 155 3.57 27.21 -1.09
N ARG A 156 2.58 27.99 -0.61
CA ARG A 156 2.76 29.37 -0.16
C ARG A 156 3.33 30.28 -1.27
N THR A 157 2.89 30.03 -2.51
CA THR A 157 3.23 30.84 -3.68
C THR A 157 2.11 31.84 -3.97
N THR A 158 2.49 33.01 -4.46
CA THR A 158 1.56 34.05 -4.94
C THR A 158 1.57 34.16 -6.46
N THR A 159 2.49 33.48 -7.14
CA THR A 159 2.73 33.60 -8.59
C THR A 159 1.87 32.66 -9.42
N ILE A 160 1.47 31.53 -8.85
CA ILE A 160 0.60 30.53 -9.48
C ILE A 160 -0.51 30.13 -8.49
N PRO A 161 -1.63 29.57 -8.98
CA PRO A 161 -2.60 28.94 -8.09
C PRO A 161 -1.90 27.94 -7.16
N ASP A 162 -2.16 28.05 -5.85
CA ASP A 162 -1.58 27.15 -4.85
C ASP A 162 -2.28 25.78 -4.93
N PHE A 163 -1.83 24.95 -5.87
CA PHE A 163 -2.30 23.58 -6.04
C PHE A 163 -2.08 22.76 -4.76
N GLY A 164 -1.00 23.01 -4.03
CA GLY A 164 -0.77 22.37 -2.72
C GLY A 164 -1.88 22.67 -1.72
N LYS A 165 -2.40 23.90 -1.66
CA LYS A 165 -3.54 24.25 -0.81
C LYS A 165 -4.84 23.57 -1.26
N PHE A 166 -5.05 23.42 -2.57
CA PHE A 166 -6.19 22.67 -3.11
C PHE A 166 -6.11 21.19 -2.71
N LEU A 167 -4.97 20.55 -2.95
CA LEU A 167 -4.71 19.16 -2.62
C LEU A 167 -4.79 18.92 -1.11
N TYR A 168 -4.29 19.84 -0.30
CA TYR A 168 -4.41 19.77 1.15
C TYR A 168 -5.87 19.65 1.58
N ARG A 169 -6.75 20.49 1.04
CA ARG A 169 -8.16 20.55 1.44
C ARG A 169 -8.98 19.34 1.02
N HIS A 170 -8.70 18.78 -0.16
CA HIS A 170 -9.54 17.73 -0.76
C HIS A 170 -8.95 16.32 -0.65
N VAL A 171 -7.63 16.21 -0.53
CA VAL A 171 -6.90 14.93 -0.47
C VAL A 171 -6.31 14.75 0.93
N HIS A 172 -5.36 15.60 1.31
CA HIS A 172 -4.56 15.38 2.52
C HIS A 172 -5.33 15.66 3.83
N ALA A 173 -6.40 16.46 3.80
CA ALA A 173 -7.26 16.69 4.97
C ALA A 173 -7.91 15.41 5.49
N GLN A 174 -8.11 14.40 4.63
CA GLN A 174 -8.62 13.10 5.03
C GLN A 174 -7.64 12.39 5.97
N HIS A 175 -6.35 12.40 5.63
CA HIS A 175 -5.30 11.81 6.43
C HIS A 175 -5.28 12.42 7.85
N HIS A 176 -5.41 13.74 7.97
CA HIS A 176 -5.46 14.43 9.26
C HIS A 176 -6.71 14.15 10.11
N LYS A 177 -7.76 13.52 9.57
CA LYS A 177 -8.91 13.06 10.38
C LYS A 177 -8.56 11.82 11.21
N SER A 178 -7.46 11.13 10.91
CA SER A 178 -6.98 9.93 11.59
C SER A 178 -5.96 10.27 12.68
N TYR A 179 -6.38 11.03 13.69
CA TYR A 179 -5.48 11.58 14.72
C TYR A 179 -4.98 10.53 15.73
N LEU A 180 -5.62 9.37 15.82
CA LEU A 180 -5.15 8.23 16.62
C LEU A 180 -4.73 7.09 15.68
N PRO A 181 -3.43 6.84 15.48
CA PRO A 181 -2.98 5.85 14.51
C PRO A 181 -3.50 4.44 14.77
N THR A 182 -4.02 3.80 13.73
CA THR A 182 -4.51 2.43 13.68
C THR A 182 -3.79 1.66 12.57
N ALA A 183 -3.96 0.35 12.48
CA ALA A 183 -3.39 -0.42 11.37
C ALA A 183 -4.05 -0.04 10.04
N PHE A 184 -5.37 0.19 10.05
CA PHE A 184 -6.07 0.74 8.89
C PHE A 184 -5.57 2.13 8.55
N SER A 185 -5.47 3.04 9.53
CA SER A 185 -4.99 4.40 9.26
C SER A 185 -3.57 4.39 8.75
N GLY A 186 -2.68 3.54 9.31
CA GLY A 186 -1.30 3.35 8.85
C GLY A 186 -1.18 2.94 7.39
N THR A 187 -2.20 2.25 6.87
CA THR A 187 -2.25 1.76 5.48
C THR A 187 -2.99 2.74 4.55
N ASN A 188 -3.96 3.50 5.07
CA ASN A 188 -4.65 4.58 4.35
C ASN A 188 -3.99 5.94 4.50
N MET A 189 -2.83 6.04 5.17
CA MET A 189 -1.93 7.21 5.12
C MET A 189 -1.42 7.35 3.68
N HIS A 190 -2.35 7.61 2.77
CA HIS A 190 -2.07 8.01 1.42
C HIS A 190 -1.16 9.24 1.49
N PRO A 191 -0.23 9.38 0.53
CA PRO A 191 0.61 10.57 0.46
C PRO A 191 -0.25 11.81 0.69
#